data_AF-A0A4P2Q6H9-F1
#
_entry.id   AF-A0A4P2Q6H9-F1
#
_cell.length_a   1.000
_cell.length_b   1.000
_cell.length_c   1.000
_cell.angle_alpha   90.00
_cell.angle_beta   90.00
_cell.angle_gamma   90.00
#
_symmetry.space_group_name_H-M   'P 1'
#
loop_
_entity.id
_entity.type
_entity.pdbx_description
1 polymer ?
#
loop_
_entity_poly.entity_id
_entity_poly.type
_entity_poly.pdbx_seq_one_letter_code
_entity_poly.pdbx_strand_id
1 'polypeptide(L)'
;MAQSSEAREMRDACAVSGEARPELQAADAAGELRSDAAGAKASRDGGQDEPAEGGGEGGGEDGRAQSAPLESLSLRDEPIPSAPRPPVAGPWRSYKEILAGLAQRVLDAQRPIRILQALRWEADVEEQFLRSKQRELPRVTYADDLGFDPAAKLREIEEILRDAERELGKRDRLGQILRATADEYRKVVSMLMGRGTKAFYTLSRELYGSPKDKLPDGKTSVRDMGFVLYDLLTAIGGERLGPSQRREITAEMAALELNARFDRFFGGASIRVQVDDSLLADAAAGSDYVKIRSGAMFSKSDVDILEAHEGWVHVATSLNGQAQPVARWLAKGPPRTTAVQEGLAVLVEILTFRSTPRRAKKLNDRILAVDKAEDGASFLDVFEWYRTEGYEEEECFQNARRVFRGGVLAGGAPFTKDACYCKGIVLNYAFMRAAIQHDRAMLIPFLFVGKVAHEDVPILHAHMTDGIVRPPPYLPPMFDDMNGLAIWICYSSFFSRLGGTAIAEHYGRMLEH
;
A
#
# COMPACT_ATOMS: atom_id res chain seq x y z
N MET A 1 -38.55 24.54 -41.52
CA MET A 1 -38.00 24.63 -42.89
C MET A 1 -36.58 25.15 -42.79
N ALA A 2 -35.67 24.48 -43.50
CA ALA A 2 -34.27 24.81 -43.79
C ALA A 2 -33.29 24.93 -42.61
N GLN A 3 -32.51 23.86 -42.38
CA GLN A 3 -31.03 23.84 -42.48
C GLN A 3 -30.50 22.48 -41.97
N SER A 4 -30.16 21.59 -42.88
CA SER A 4 -29.39 20.36 -42.60
C SER A 4 -28.72 19.86 -43.88
N SER A 5 -27.45 20.24 -44.13
CA SER A 5 -26.67 19.55 -45.18
C SER A 5 -25.14 19.60 -45.06
N GLU A 6 -24.53 20.05 -43.96
CA GLU A 6 -23.05 20.15 -43.90
C GLU A 6 -22.36 19.18 -42.92
N ALA A 7 -23.10 18.31 -42.22
CA ALA A 7 -22.51 17.39 -41.24
C ALA A 7 -22.26 15.95 -41.77
N ARG A 8 -22.42 15.69 -43.07
CA ARG A 8 -22.40 14.32 -43.62
C ARG A 8 -21.23 14.00 -44.57
N GLU A 9 -20.32 14.94 -44.85
CA GLU A 9 -19.25 14.76 -45.85
C GLU A 9 -17.83 14.55 -45.30
N MET A 10 -17.61 14.44 -43.98
CA MET A 10 -16.27 14.20 -43.41
C MET A 10 -16.01 12.78 -42.89
N ARG A 11 -16.84 11.79 -43.25
CA ARG A 11 -16.66 10.39 -42.80
C ARG A 11 -16.15 9.38 -43.84
N ASP A 12 -16.01 9.77 -45.12
CA ASP A 12 -15.64 8.84 -46.20
C ASP A 12 -14.27 9.09 -46.87
N ALA A 13 -13.37 9.84 -46.23
CA ALA A 13 -12.06 10.14 -46.82
C ALA A 13 -10.89 9.80 -45.90
N CYS A 14 -10.67 8.50 -45.62
CA CYS A 14 -9.32 7.96 -45.34
C CYS A 14 -9.30 6.42 -45.41
N ALA A 15 -9.60 5.87 -46.57
CA ALA A 15 -9.19 4.51 -46.94
C ALA A 15 -8.22 4.63 -48.12
N VAL A 16 -7.20 3.78 -48.13
CA VAL A 16 -6.11 3.64 -49.12
C VAL A 16 -4.81 4.38 -48.78
N SER A 17 -3.97 3.72 -47.98
CA SER A 17 -2.54 3.58 -48.24
C SER A 17 -2.03 2.34 -47.49
N GLY A 18 -1.73 1.28 -48.24
CA GLY A 18 -1.16 0.05 -47.71
C GLY A 18 0.34 0.21 -47.46
N GLU A 19 0.78 -0.11 -46.25
CA GLU A 19 2.16 -0.48 -45.95
C GLU A 19 2.15 -1.63 -44.93
N ALA A 20 2.92 -2.67 -45.28
CA ALA A 20 3.00 -3.94 -44.59
C ALA A 20 3.58 -3.78 -43.17
N ARG A 21 2.96 -4.44 -42.18
CA ARG A 21 3.55 -4.67 -40.85
C ARG A 21 4.03 -6.13 -40.76
N PRO A 22 5.20 -6.39 -40.16
CA PRO A 22 5.76 -7.74 -40.09
C PRO A 22 5.01 -8.57 -39.04
N GLU A 23 4.65 -9.80 -39.41
CA GLU A 23 4.17 -10.84 -38.51
C GLU A 23 5.26 -11.21 -37.49
N LEU A 24 4.98 -11.02 -36.21
CA LEU A 24 5.75 -11.65 -35.14
C LEU A 24 5.21 -13.07 -34.96
N GLN A 25 5.99 -14.05 -35.43
CA GLN A 25 5.77 -15.46 -35.18
C GLN A 25 5.82 -15.74 -33.67
N ALA A 26 4.71 -16.21 -33.12
CA ALA A 26 4.67 -16.89 -31.84
C ALA A 26 5.31 -18.28 -32.01
N ALA A 27 6.44 -18.50 -31.35
CA ALA A 27 7.08 -19.82 -31.30
C ALA A 27 6.33 -20.70 -30.28
N ASP A 28 5.65 -21.72 -30.81
CA ASP A 28 5.15 -22.86 -30.05
C ASP A 28 6.31 -23.64 -29.42
N ALA A 29 6.25 -23.85 -28.11
CA ALA A 29 7.10 -24.80 -27.41
C ALA A 29 6.24 -25.69 -26.50
N ALA A 30 5.46 -26.58 -27.12
CA ALA A 30 4.92 -27.77 -26.48
C ALA A 30 6.02 -28.84 -26.49
N GLY A 31 6.71 -29.01 -25.36
CA GLY A 31 7.67 -30.09 -25.12
C GLY A 31 7.08 -31.12 -24.17
N GLU A 32 6.71 -32.27 -24.72
CA GLU A 32 6.26 -33.47 -24.02
C GLU A 32 7.26 -33.94 -22.95
N LEU A 33 6.78 -34.22 -21.72
CA LEU A 33 7.49 -35.05 -20.76
C LEU A 33 6.78 -36.40 -20.66
N ARG A 34 7.29 -37.36 -21.44
CA ARG A 34 6.94 -38.77 -21.30
C ARG A 34 7.64 -39.36 -20.08
N SER A 35 6.87 -40.16 -19.37
CA SER A 35 7.28 -41.18 -18.42
C SER A 35 8.35 -42.10 -19.00
N ASP A 36 9.31 -42.51 -18.19
CA ASP A 36 9.72 -43.91 -18.14
C ASP A 36 10.37 -44.25 -16.79
N ALA A 37 9.83 -45.30 -16.18
CA ALA A 37 10.37 -45.99 -15.02
C ALA A 37 10.71 -47.42 -15.46
N ALA A 38 11.97 -47.85 -15.28
CA ALA A 38 12.34 -49.24 -14.99
C ALA A 38 13.87 -49.41 -14.78
N GLY A 39 14.25 -50.00 -13.64
CA GLY A 39 15.01 -51.25 -13.66
C GLY A 39 16.55 -51.24 -13.53
N ALA A 40 17.02 -51.25 -12.28
CA ALA A 40 18.01 -52.18 -11.69
C ALA A 40 19.33 -52.58 -12.41
N LYS A 41 20.48 -52.35 -11.75
CA LYS A 41 21.29 -53.39 -11.04
C LYS A 41 22.61 -52.85 -10.47
N ALA A 42 23.04 -53.51 -9.39
CA ALA A 42 24.16 -53.23 -8.50
C ALA A 42 25.52 -53.79 -8.96
N SER A 43 26.63 -53.27 -8.38
CA SER A 43 27.73 -54.02 -7.71
C SER A 43 28.81 -53.04 -7.19
N ARG A 44 29.09 -53.06 -5.87
CA ARG A 44 30.32 -53.52 -5.15
C ARG A 44 31.54 -52.59 -5.32
N ASP A 45 32.20 -52.12 -4.26
CA ASP A 45 33.04 -52.86 -3.28
C ASP A 45 33.27 -51.95 -2.05
N GLY A 46 33.20 -52.35 -0.76
CA GLY A 46 34.09 -53.23 0.02
C GLY A 46 34.83 -52.36 1.07
N GLY A 47 35.04 -52.67 2.36
CA GLY A 47 34.74 -53.77 3.29
C GLY A 47 34.83 -53.23 4.74
N GLN A 48 34.20 -53.88 5.73
CA GLN A 48 34.84 -54.81 6.70
C GLN A 48 35.65 -54.05 7.79
N ASP A 49 35.47 -54.22 9.11
CA ASP A 49 35.14 -55.42 9.88
C ASP A 49 34.45 -55.08 11.23
N GLU A 50 33.56 -55.98 11.63
CA GLU A 50 33.20 -56.33 13.01
C GLU A 50 33.81 -57.74 13.26
N PRO A 51 33.95 -58.29 14.49
CA PRO A 51 32.75 -58.90 15.10
C PRO A 51 32.72 -59.09 16.63
N ALA A 52 31.49 -59.34 17.12
CA ALA A 52 31.08 -60.40 18.08
C ALA A 52 31.55 -60.33 19.56
N GLU A 53 30.82 -60.79 20.58
CA GLU A 53 29.52 -61.47 20.75
C GLU A 53 29.20 -61.54 22.28
N GLY A 54 27.91 -61.69 22.63
CA GLY A 54 27.41 -62.34 23.87
C GLY A 54 27.44 -61.49 25.16
N GLY A 55 26.42 -61.40 26.02
CA GLY A 55 25.26 -62.24 26.29
C GLY A 55 25.19 -62.52 27.81
N GLY A 56 24.04 -62.25 28.46
CA GLY A 56 23.66 -62.94 29.72
C GLY A 56 23.76 -62.18 31.06
N GLU A 57 22.59 -61.76 31.56
CA GLU A 57 22.02 -61.89 32.92
C GLU A 57 22.86 -61.73 34.21
N GLY A 58 22.36 -60.86 35.11
CA GLY A 58 21.93 -61.29 36.46
C GLY A 58 22.84 -61.04 37.69
N GLY A 59 22.45 -60.05 38.51
CA GLY A 59 22.40 -60.18 39.98
C GLY A 59 23.62 -59.74 40.83
N GLY A 60 23.34 -58.99 41.89
CA GLY A 60 24.11 -59.05 43.15
C GLY A 60 24.83 -57.77 43.58
N GLU A 61 24.34 -57.17 44.67
CA GLU A 61 24.96 -56.12 45.49
C GLU A 61 26.33 -56.53 46.06
N ASP A 62 27.30 -55.62 46.14
CA ASP A 62 27.82 -55.10 47.43
C ASP A 62 29.01 -54.15 47.24
N GLY A 63 29.09 -53.16 48.13
CA GLY A 63 29.95 -51.99 47.97
C GLY A 63 31.44 -52.18 48.27
N ARG A 64 32.24 -51.22 47.77
CA ARG A 64 33.24 -50.46 48.54
C ARG A 64 33.89 -49.42 47.64
N ALA A 65 33.89 -48.18 48.13
CA ALA A 65 34.55 -47.03 47.52
C ALA A 65 36.06 -47.25 47.40
N GLN A 66 36.62 -46.90 46.23
CA GLN A 66 38.05 -46.68 46.05
C GLN A 66 38.24 -45.28 45.46
N SER A 67 38.86 -44.42 46.25
CA SER A 67 39.23 -43.05 45.92
C SER A 67 40.41 -43.02 44.95
N ALA A 68 40.23 -42.40 43.79
CA ALA A 68 41.33 -42.08 42.87
C ALA A 68 42.02 -40.74 43.27
N PRO A 69 43.32 -40.56 43.00
CA PRO A 69 44.10 -39.41 43.48
C PRO A 69 43.82 -38.16 42.64
N LEU A 70 43.67 -37.01 43.32
CA LEU A 70 43.64 -35.68 42.70
C LEU A 70 45.04 -35.32 42.20
N GLU A 71 45.29 -35.51 40.90
CA GLU A 71 46.41 -34.87 40.22
C GLU A 71 46.18 -33.36 40.11
N SER A 72 47.20 -32.64 40.53
CA SER A 72 47.33 -31.19 40.58
C SER A 72 47.28 -30.56 39.19
N LEU A 73 46.16 -29.90 38.85
CA LEU A 73 46.13 -28.91 37.78
C LEU A 73 46.59 -27.55 38.34
N SER A 74 47.83 -27.20 38.01
CA SER A 74 48.43 -25.89 38.19
C SER A 74 47.57 -24.79 37.53
N LEU A 75 46.79 -24.07 38.34
CA LEU A 75 46.13 -22.84 37.94
C LEU A 75 47.19 -21.77 37.68
N ARG A 76 47.35 -21.37 36.42
CA ARG A 76 48.11 -20.17 36.05
C ARG A 76 47.30 -18.95 36.50
N ASP A 77 47.95 -18.03 37.21
CA ASP A 77 47.40 -16.72 37.57
C ASP A 77 47.20 -15.88 36.29
N GLU A 78 46.08 -16.07 35.60
CA GLU A 78 45.59 -15.08 34.65
C GLU A 78 44.60 -14.13 35.34
N PRO A 79 44.71 -12.80 35.13
CA PRO A 79 43.82 -11.83 35.75
C PRO A 79 42.38 -12.09 35.28
N ILE A 80 41.48 -12.24 36.26
CA ILE A 80 40.03 -12.41 36.07
C ILE A 80 39.54 -11.34 35.08
N PRO A 81 38.83 -11.71 33.99
CA PRO A 81 38.23 -10.73 33.09
C PRO A 81 37.36 -9.76 33.87
N SER A 82 37.72 -8.48 33.87
CA SER A 82 36.95 -7.41 34.50
C SER A 82 35.51 -7.45 34.00
N ALA A 83 34.57 -7.81 34.88
CA ALA A 83 33.15 -7.70 34.58
C ALA A 83 32.84 -6.26 34.12
N PRO A 84 32.14 -6.07 32.99
CA PRO A 84 31.76 -4.74 32.55
C PRO A 84 30.93 -4.06 33.64
N ARG A 85 31.23 -2.79 33.94
CA ARG A 85 30.52 -2.03 34.97
C ARG A 85 29.01 -2.09 34.68
N PRO A 86 28.16 -2.35 35.69
CA PRO A 86 26.72 -2.32 35.49
C PRO A 86 26.32 -0.93 34.97
N PRO A 87 25.37 -0.85 34.02
CA PRO A 87 24.91 0.42 33.50
C PRO A 87 24.39 1.32 34.63
N VAL A 88 24.65 2.62 34.48
CA VAL A 88 24.33 3.66 35.47
C VAL A 88 22.85 3.58 35.85
N ALA A 89 22.58 3.55 37.15
CA ALA A 89 21.27 3.34 37.74
C ALA A 89 20.25 4.43 37.37
N GLY A 90 19.46 4.17 36.32
CA GLY A 90 18.10 4.67 36.17
C GLY A 90 17.10 3.62 36.64
N PRO A 91 15.81 3.96 36.85
CA PRO A 91 14.80 2.95 37.13
C PRO A 91 14.77 1.92 36.00
N TRP A 92 14.80 0.63 36.32
CA TRP A 92 14.71 -0.46 35.33
C TRP A 92 13.42 -0.29 34.52
N ARG A 93 13.54 0.07 33.24
CA ARG A 93 12.41 0.13 32.30
C ARG A 93 12.31 -1.21 31.60
N SER A 94 11.11 -1.78 31.54
CA SER A 94 10.84 -2.96 30.74
C SER A 94 10.97 -2.64 29.25
N TYR A 95 11.24 -3.66 28.42
CA TYR A 95 11.28 -3.51 26.96
C TYR A 95 10.02 -2.85 26.40
N LYS A 96 8.84 -3.22 26.92
CA LYS A 96 7.55 -2.65 26.50
C LYS A 96 7.44 -1.17 26.82
N GLU A 97 7.93 -0.73 27.98
CA GLU A 97 7.92 0.69 28.36
C GLU A 97 8.88 1.51 27.51
N ILE A 98 10.07 0.98 27.21
CA ILE A 98 11.03 1.62 26.31
C ILE A 98 10.40 1.78 24.92
N LEU A 99 9.86 0.69 24.37
CA LEU A 99 9.25 0.68 23.05
C LEU A 99 8.02 1.61 22.97
N ALA A 100 7.13 1.57 23.97
CA ALA A 100 5.97 2.46 24.05
C ALA A 100 6.38 3.93 24.17
N GLY A 101 7.41 4.24 24.95
CA GLY A 101 7.94 5.59 25.10
C GLY A 101 8.51 6.14 23.79
N LEU A 102 9.28 5.33 23.06
CA LEU A 102 9.79 5.71 21.74
C LEU A 102 8.65 5.82 20.70
N ALA A 103 7.67 4.92 20.74
CA ALA A 103 6.47 4.96 19.90
C ALA A 103 5.72 6.28 20.06
N GLN A 104 5.50 6.70 21.31
CA GLN A 104 4.81 7.94 21.63
C GLN A 104 5.59 9.16 21.12
N ARG A 105 6.92 9.18 21.28
CA ARG A 105 7.77 10.24 20.72
C ARG A 105 7.66 10.35 19.20
N VAL A 106 7.63 9.23 18.48
CA VAL A 106 7.43 9.24 17.02
C VAL A 106 6.08 9.84 16.65
N LEU A 107 5.00 9.45 17.34
CA LEU A 107 3.66 10.00 17.11
C LEU A 107 3.59 11.51 17.39
N ASP A 108 4.22 11.95 18.47
CA ASP A 108 4.24 13.37 18.86
C ASP A 108 5.05 14.21 17.87
N ALA A 109 6.20 13.70 17.42
CA ALA A 109 7.01 14.32 16.39
C ALA A 109 6.25 14.46 15.07
N GLN A 110 5.48 13.42 14.69
CA GLN A 110 4.70 13.34 13.46
C GLN A 110 3.46 14.25 13.43
N ARG A 111 2.83 14.48 14.58
CA ARG A 111 1.53 15.16 14.70
C ARG A 111 1.40 16.50 13.92
N PRO A 112 2.37 17.42 13.96
CA PRO A 112 2.28 18.68 13.19
C PRO A 112 2.52 18.52 11.67
N ILE A 113 3.04 17.37 11.22
CA ILE A 113 3.43 17.17 9.82
C ILE A 113 2.19 16.83 8.97
N ARG A 114 1.61 17.84 8.33
CA ARG A 114 0.40 17.70 7.50
C ARG A 114 0.71 17.85 6.01
N ILE A 115 1.14 16.75 5.37
CA ILE A 115 1.61 16.73 3.97
C ILE A 115 0.62 17.41 3.01
N LEU A 116 -0.64 16.98 2.99
CA LEU A 116 -1.61 17.51 2.03
C LEU A 116 -1.96 18.98 2.28
N GLN A 117 -1.91 19.43 3.54
CA GLN A 117 -2.13 20.84 3.88
C GLN A 117 -0.95 21.70 3.44
N ALA A 118 0.29 21.24 3.64
CA ALA A 118 1.50 21.93 3.20
C ALA A 118 1.64 22.00 1.66
N LEU A 119 0.93 21.15 0.93
CA LEU A 119 0.90 21.10 -0.54
C LEU A 119 -0.38 21.70 -1.15
N ARG A 120 -1.22 22.33 -0.33
CA ARG A 120 -2.45 22.97 -0.80
C ARG A 120 -2.12 24.09 -1.78
N TRP A 121 -2.93 24.20 -2.83
CA TRP A 121 -2.96 25.38 -3.71
C TRP A 121 -4.13 26.25 -3.26
N GLU A 122 -3.91 27.56 -3.28
CA GLU A 122 -4.98 28.51 -3.03
C GLU A 122 -5.95 28.58 -4.22
N ALA A 123 -7.16 29.06 -3.96
CA ALA A 123 -8.25 29.07 -4.95
C ALA A 123 -7.95 29.97 -6.16
N ASP A 124 -7.13 31.01 -5.95
CA ASP A 124 -6.68 31.94 -6.99
C ASP A 124 -5.88 31.25 -8.11
N VAL A 125 -5.19 30.16 -7.80
CA VAL A 125 -4.43 29.37 -8.79
C VAL A 125 -5.37 28.78 -9.85
N GLU A 126 -6.51 28.24 -9.42
CA GLU A 126 -7.52 27.68 -10.32
C GLU A 126 -8.19 28.80 -11.12
N GLU A 127 -8.60 29.89 -10.45
CA GLU A 127 -9.17 31.04 -11.14
C GLU A 127 -8.23 31.64 -12.19
N GLN A 128 -6.93 31.75 -11.88
CA GLN A 128 -5.92 32.23 -12.82
C GLN A 128 -5.81 31.31 -14.04
N PHE A 129 -5.77 30.00 -13.80
CA PHE A 129 -5.70 29.01 -14.86
C PHE A 129 -6.90 29.10 -15.81
N LEU A 130 -8.11 29.21 -15.25
CA LEU A 130 -9.35 29.39 -16.02
C LEU A 130 -9.35 30.73 -16.79
N ARG A 131 -8.90 31.84 -16.17
CA ARG A 131 -8.79 33.15 -16.85
C ARG A 131 -7.80 33.13 -18.02
N SER A 132 -6.75 32.32 -17.92
CA SER A 132 -5.79 32.10 -19.01
C SER A 132 -6.34 31.23 -20.16
N LYS A 133 -7.62 30.80 -20.07
CA LYS A 133 -8.24 29.82 -20.98
C LYS A 133 -7.44 28.52 -21.04
N GLN A 134 -6.91 28.09 -19.89
CA GLN A 134 -6.18 26.83 -19.73
C GLN A 134 -4.98 26.69 -20.68
N ARG A 135 -4.35 27.82 -21.09
CA ARG A 135 -3.23 27.84 -22.05
C ARG A 135 -1.88 28.14 -21.42
N GLU A 136 -1.87 28.66 -20.20
CA GLU A 136 -0.65 28.96 -19.46
C GLU A 136 -0.51 28.02 -18.27
N LEU A 137 0.74 27.74 -17.88
CA LEU A 137 1.00 27.01 -16.65
C LEU A 137 0.47 27.79 -15.44
N PRO A 138 -0.20 27.14 -14.48
CA PRO A 138 -0.58 27.78 -13.22
C PRO A 138 0.63 28.39 -12.52
N ARG A 139 0.47 29.55 -11.88
CA ARG A 139 1.53 30.15 -11.07
C ARG A 139 1.26 29.79 -9.62
N VAL A 140 2.17 29.02 -9.03
CA VAL A 140 2.00 28.48 -7.67
C VAL A 140 3.13 28.96 -6.79
N THR A 141 2.77 29.58 -5.67
CA THR A 141 3.69 29.95 -4.59
C THR A 141 3.26 29.23 -3.32
N TYR A 142 4.21 28.54 -2.67
CA TYR A 142 3.95 27.89 -1.39
C TYR A 142 4.30 28.85 -0.26
N ALA A 143 3.47 28.87 0.79
CA ALA A 143 3.80 29.62 2.01
C ALA A 143 5.04 29.03 2.69
N ASP A 144 5.92 29.90 3.19
CA ASP A 144 7.12 29.51 3.94
C ASP A 144 6.77 28.79 5.25
N ASP A 145 5.65 29.15 5.86
CA ASP A 145 5.15 28.51 7.08
C ASP A 145 4.59 27.12 6.79
N LEU A 146 5.22 26.10 7.37
CA LEU A 146 4.78 24.70 7.34
C LEU A 146 3.87 24.33 8.53
N GLY A 147 3.61 25.27 9.43
CA GLY A 147 2.94 25.05 10.71
C GLY A 147 3.85 24.47 11.80
N PHE A 148 5.16 24.37 11.54
CA PHE A 148 6.20 23.94 12.48
C PHE A 148 7.59 24.38 11.98
N ASP A 149 8.58 24.46 12.86
CA ASP A 149 10.00 24.68 12.50
C ASP A 149 10.61 23.40 11.91
N PRO A 150 10.95 23.37 10.60
CA PRO A 150 11.51 22.18 9.97
C PRO A 150 12.87 21.77 10.54
N ALA A 151 13.74 22.74 10.87
CA ALA A 151 15.07 22.45 11.38
C ALA A 151 15.01 21.87 12.79
N ALA A 152 14.14 22.41 13.66
CA ALA A 152 13.88 21.81 14.97
C ALA A 152 13.28 20.41 14.84
N LYS A 153 12.33 20.22 13.91
CA LYS A 153 11.70 18.92 13.71
C LYS A 153 12.67 17.85 13.21
N LEU A 154 13.60 18.21 12.32
CA LEU A 154 14.66 17.29 11.87
C LEU A 154 15.55 16.86 13.04
N ARG A 155 15.98 17.79 13.90
CA ARG A 155 16.79 17.47 15.08
C ARG A 155 16.05 16.55 16.05
N GLU A 156 14.79 16.83 16.33
CA GLU A 156 13.94 15.99 17.20
C GLU A 156 13.84 14.55 16.66
N ILE A 157 13.60 14.37 15.36
CA ILE A 157 13.50 13.03 14.76
C ILE A 157 14.86 12.31 14.77
N GLU A 158 15.96 13.02 14.50
CA GLU A 158 17.31 12.44 14.62
C GLU A 158 17.63 11.96 16.04
N GLU A 159 17.22 12.71 17.06
CA GLU A 159 17.36 12.29 18.45
C GLU A 159 16.54 11.03 18.74
N ILE A 160 15.30 10.95 18.25
CA ILE A 160 14.47 9.74 18.38
C ILE A 160 15.14 8.54 17.71
N LEU A 161 15.72 8.71 16.52
CA LEU A 161 16.43 7.63 15.81
C LEU A 161 17.65 7.12 16.60
N ARG A 162 18.47 8.04 17.13
CA ARG A 162 19.65 7.72 17.95
C ARG A 162 19.24 7.01 19.24
N ASP A 163 18.20 7.50 19.91
CA ASP A 163 17.69 6.90 21.13
C ASP A 163 17.11 5.51 20.88
N ALA A 164 16.32 5.33 19.82
CA ALA A 164 15.77 4.03 19.47
C ALA A 164 16.87 3.00 19.20
N GLU A 165 17.95 3.40 18.52
CA GLU A 165 19.10 2.53 18.32
C GLU A 165 19.86 2.22 19.61
N ARG A 166 20.05 3.21 20.49
CA ARG A 166 20.76 3.02 21.77
C ARG A 166 19.98 2.11 22.72
N GLU A 167 18.68 2.30 22.84
CA GLU A 167 17.84 1.62 23.83
C GLU A 167 17.38 0.23 23.37
N LEU A 168 17.05 0.05 22.07
CA LEU A 168 16.56 -1.23 21.53
C LEU A 168 17.65 -2.04 20.83
N GLY A 169 18.73 -1.37 20.40
CA GLY A 169 19.79 -1.99 19.60
C GLY A 169 19.44 -2.09 18.11
N LYS A 170 20.49 -2.32 17.30
CA LYS A 170 20.36 -2.34 15.82
C LYS A 170 19.53 -3.51 15.27
N ARG A 171 19.52 -4.64 15.98
CA ARG A 171 18.94 -5.92 15.51
C ARG A 171 17.51 -6.14 15.98
N ASP A 172 17.00 -5.30 16.87
CA ASP A 172 15.62 -5.42 17.33
C ASP A 172 14.63 -5.13 16.19
N ARG A 173 13.76 -6.08 15.88
CA ARG A 173 12.90 -6.03 14.70
C ARG A 173 11.80 -4.97 14.82
N LEU A 174 11.21 -4.80 16.01
CA LEU A 174 10.23 -3.73 16.25
C LEU A 174 10.89 -2.35 16.24
N GLY A 175 12.10 -2.24 16.80
CA GLY A 175 12.94 -1.06 16.75
C GLY A 175 13.39 -0.70 15.33
N GLN A 176 13.55 -1.68 14.43
CA GLN A 176 13.76 -1.42 13.00
C GLN A 176 12.53 -0.81 12.35
N ILE A 177 11.32 -1.34 12.61
CA ILE A 177 10.07 -0.78 12.09
C ILE A 177 9.87 0.65 12.59
N LEU A 178 10.11 0.89 13.88
CA LEU A 178 9.97 2.21 14.49
C LEU A 178 10.97 3.22 13.91
N ARG A 179 12.24 2.82 13.74
CA ARG A 179 13.26 3.68 13.12
C ARG A 179 12.96 3.95 11.65
N ALA A 180 12.52 2.94 10.88
CA ALA A 180 12.10 3.15 9.49
C ALA A 180 10.95 4.15 9.41
N THR A 181 9.95 4.03 10.30
CA THR A 181 8.82 4.97 10.42
C THR A 181 9.28 6.39 10.73
N ALA A 182 10.17 6.56 11.72
CA ALA A 182 10.70 7.87 12.08
C ALA A 182 11.55 8.49 10.95
N ASP A 183 12.39 7.69 10.29
CA ASP A 183 13.22 8.14 9.18
C ASP A 183 12.39 8.61 7.98
N GLU A 184 11.25 7.98 7.71
CA GLU A 184 10.35 8.49 6.68
C GLU A 184 9.76 9.85 7.02
N TYR A 185 9.41 10.12 8.29
CA TYR A 185 8.97 11.45 8.68
C TYR A 185 10.09 12.49 8.53
N ARG A 186 11.35 12.11 8.80
CA ARG A 186 12.52 12.96 8.51
C ARG A 186 12.61 13.32 7.02
N LYS A 187 12.43 12.34 6.14
CA LYS A 187 12.40 12.54 4.68
C LYS A 187 11.19 13.37 4.25
N VAL A 188 10.03 13.20 4.86
CA VAL A 188 8.84 14.03 4.61
C VAL A 188 9.12 15.50 4.94
N VAL A 189 9.73 15.80 6.09
CA VAL A 189 10.09 17.19 6.45
C VAL A 189 11.03 17.78 5.39
N SER A 190 12.04 17.02 5.00
CA SER A 190 12.99 17.42 3.95
C SER A 190 12.29 17.63 2.59
N MET A 191 11.33 16.78 2.26
CA MET A 191 10.52 16.86 1.04
C MET A 191 9.73 18.16 1.03
N LEU A 192 9.04 18.48 2.14
CA LEU A 192 8.24 19.70 2.28
C LEU A 192 9.08 20.98 2.23
N MET A 193 10.34 20.95 2.65
CA MET A 193 11.27 22.08 2.46
C MET A 193 11.61 22.30 0.99
N GLY A 194 11.54 21.26 0.15
CA GLY A 194 11.87 21.32 -1.28
C GLY A 194 10.69 21.63 -2.21
N ARG A 195 9.50 21.99 -1.69
CA ARG A 195 8.28 22.23 -2.49
C ARG A 195 8.56 23.15 -3.69
N GLY A 196 8.05 22.78 -4.86
CA GLY A 196 8.24 23.50 -6.13
C GLY A 196 9.58 23.21 -6.82
N THR A 197 10.43 22.34 -6.27
CA THR A 197 11.76 22.04 -6.83
C THR A 197 11.92 20.55 -7.17
N LYS A 198 12.98 20.22 -7.91
CA LYS A 198 13.33 18.81 -8.20
C LYS A 198 13.70 18.02 -6.94
N ALA A 199 14.15 18.68 -5.87
CA ALA A 199 14.49 18.02 -4.60
C ALA A 199 13.24 17.41 -3.93
N PHE A 200 12.08 18.08 -4.04
CA PHE A 200 10.81 17.52 -3.60
C PHE A 200 10.50 16.21 -4.32
N TYR A 201 10.67 16.17 -5.64
CA TYR A 201 10.42 14.95 -6.42
C TYR A 201 11.36 13.82 -6.04
N THR A 202 12.66 14.08 -5.86
CA THR A 202 13.62 13.04 -5.46
C THR A 202 13.17 12.35 -4.16
N LEU A 203 12.76 13.14 -3.16
CA LEU A 203 12.27 12.60 -1.89
C LEU A 203 10.88 11.98 -2.00
N SER A 204 9.99 12.55 -2.81
CA SER A 204 8.67 11.96 -3.10
C SER A 204 8.81 10.58 -3.72
N ARG A 205 9.67 10.44 -4.73
CA ARG A 205 9.95 9.17 -5.40
C ARG A 205 10.54 8.15 -4.44
N GLU A 206 11.42 8.57 -3.54
CA GLU A 206 11.95 7.68 -2.49
C GLU A 206 10.86 7.21 -1.52
N LEU A 207 9.94 8.10 -1.13
CA LEU A 207 8.90 7.83 -0.13
C LEU A 207 7.69 7.04 -0.67
N TYR A 208 7.26 7.34 -1.90
CA TYR A 208 6.04 6.78 -2.49
C TYR A 208 6.31 5.84 -3.67
N GLY A 209 7.56 5.75 -4.11
CA GLY A 209 7.95 5.03 -5.32
C GLY A 209 7.66 5.81 -6.59
N SER A 210 7.76 5.10 -7.71
CA SER A 210 7.51 5.57 -9.07
C SER A 210 6.70 4.53 -9.85
N PRO A 211 5.89 4.93 -10.84
CA PRO A 211 5.31 3.99 -11.81
C PRO A 211 6.35 3.11 -12.51
N LYS A 212 7.61 3.56 -12.58
CA LYS A 212 8.73 2.83 -13.19
C LYS A 212 9.33 1.77 -12.27
N ASP A 213 8.94 1.74 -10.99
CA ASP A 213 9.44 0.74 -10.04
C ASP A 213 9.01 -0.66 -10.47
N LYS A 214 9.94 -1.61 -10.31
CA LYS A 214 9.66 -3.02 -10.53
C LYS A 214 8.93 -3.62 -9.32
N LEU A 215 7.98 -4.50 -9.62
CA LEU A 215 7.33 -5.36 -8.65
C LEU A 215 8.32 -6.42 -8.13
N PRO A 216 7.97 -7.17 -7.06
CA PRO A 216 8.86 -8.19 -6.48
C PRO A 216 9.31 -9.29 -7.45
N ASP A 217 8.68 -9.43 -8.62
CA ASP A 217 9.11 -10.34 -9.69
C ASP A 217 10.37 -9.86 -10.43
N GLY A 218 10.79 -8.61 -10.21
CA GLY A 218 11.93 -7.97 -10.86
C GLY A 218 11.73 -7.66 -12.35
N LYS A 219 10.55 -7.94 -12.92
CA LYS A 219 10.28 -7.88 -14.36
C LYS A 219 9.22 -6.85 -14.69
N THR A 220 8.08 -6.94 -14.02
CA THR A 220 6.90 -6.13 -14.30
C THR A 220 6.99 -4.81 -13.54
N SER A 221 6.78 -3.69 -14.21
CA SER A 221 6.68 -2.39 -13.54
C SER A 221 5.24 -2.04 -13.17
N VAL A 222 5.08 -1.08 -12.26
CA VAL A 222 3.75 -0.52 -11.93
C VAL A 222 3.09 0.10 -13.16
N ARG A 223 3.88 0.73 -14.04
CA ARG A 223 3.47 1.27 -15.36
C ARG A 223 2.90 0.18 -16.25
N ASP A 224 3.60 -0.96 -16.39
CA ASP A 224 3.15 -2.07 -17.24
C ASP A 224 1.75 -2.57 -16.81
N MET A 225 1.55 -2.73 -15.50
CA MET A 225 0.24 -3.09 -14.94
C MET A 225 -0.82 -2.00 -15.17
N GLY A 226 -0.42 -0.73 -15.08
CA GLY A 226 -1.30 0.40 -15.36
C GLY A 226 -1.82 0.42 -16.80
N PHE A 227 -0.98 0.07 -17.77
CA PHE A 227 -1.40 -0.04 -19.18
C PHE A 227 -2.32 -1.25 -19.41
N VAL A 228 -2.00 -2.41 -18.85
CA VAL A 228 -2.87 -3.59 -18.95
C VAL A 228 -4.26 -3.28 -18.37
N LEU A 229 -4.32 -2.66 -17.19
CA LEU A 229 -5.59 -2.29 -16.57
C LEU A 229 -6.33 -1.20 -17.35
N TYR A 230 -5.60 -0.26 -17.94
CA TYR A 230 -6.17 0.78 -18.82
C TYR A 230 -6.90 0.16 -20.02
N ASP A 231 -6.25 -0.77 -20.73
CA ASP A 231 -6.83 -1.42 -21.91
C ASP A 231 -8.08 -2.22 -21.54
N LEU A 232 -8.01 -2.99 -20.44
CA LEU A 232 -9.15 -3.76 -19.93
C LEU A 232 -10.34 -2.87 -19.54
N LEU A 233 -10.10 -1.77 -18.82
CA LEU A 233 -11.17 -0.88 -18.37
C LEU A 233 -11.76 -0.04 -19.52
N THR A 234 -10.94 0.32 -20.50
CA THR A 234 -11.40 1.04 -21.70
C THR A 234 -12.30 0.15 -22.56
N ALA A 235 -11.98 -1.14 -22.68
CA ALA A 235 -12.79 -2.11 -23.42
C ALA A 235 -14.20 -2.32 -22.83
N ILE A 236 -14.37 -2.11 -21.51
CA ILE A 236 -15.65 -2.32 -20.81
C ILE A 236 -16.72 -1.27 -21.20
N GLY A 237 -16.35 -0.14 -21.81
CA GLY A 237 -17.31 0.83 -22.37
C GLY A 237 -18.37 1.29 -21.35
N GLY A 238 -17.90 1.80 -20.20
CA GLY A 238 -18.63 1.91 -18.92
C GLY A 238 -20.02 2.57 -18.91
N GLU A 239 -20.45 3.23 -19.98
CA GLU A 239 -21.81 3.76 -20.12
C GLU A 239 -22.89 2.68 -20.33
N ARG A 240 -22.50 1.43 -20.63
CA ARG A 240 -23.44 0.36 -21.03
C ARG A 240 -23.79 -0.67 -19.95
N LEU A 241 -23.17 -0.60 -18.77
CA LEU A 241 -23.29 -1.65 -17.75
C LEU A 241 -24.37 -1.43 -16.69
N GLY A 242 -25.11 -0.31 -16.74
CA GLY A 242 -26.19 -0.04 -15.81
C GLY A 242 -26.71 1.40 -15.89
N PRO A 243 -27.80 1.71 -15.16
CA PRO A 243 -28.34 3.06 -15.12
C PRO A 243 -27.34 4.04 -14.50
N SER A 244 -27.34 5.28 -14.97
CA SER A 244 -26.53 6.34 -14.38
C SER A 244 -26.96 6.59 -12.93
N GLN A 245 -25.97 6.63 -12.04
CA GLN A 245 -26.18 6.91 -10.61
C GLN A 245 -26.36 8.41 -10.44
N ARG A 246 -27.57 8.85 -10.10
CA ARG A 246 -27.85 10.27 -9.87
C ARG A 246 -27.26 10.72 -8.53
N ARG A 247 -26.64 11.91 -8.52
CA ARG A 247 -26.09 12.53 -7.30
C ARG A 247 -27.14 13.41 -6.65
N GLU A 248 -28.02 12.79 -5.86
CA GLU A 248 -29.19 13.46 -5.23
C GLU A 248 -29.05 13.57 -3.70
N ILE A 249 -28.03 12.96 -3.11
CA ILE A 249 -27.79 12.97 -1.66
C ILE A 249 -26.92 14.18 -1.32
N THR A 250 -27.40 15.09 -0.46
CA THR A 250 -26.59 16.24 -0.03
C THR A 250 -25.47 15.81 0.93
N ALA A 251 -24.50 16.70 1.15
CA ALA A 251 -23.42 16.47 2.11
C ALA A 251 -23.93 16.13 3.53
N GLU A 252 -24.99 16.81 3.98
CA GLU A 252 -25.59 16.61 5.32
C GLU A 252 -26.30 15.26 5.41
N MET A 253 -27.03 14.87 4.36
CA MET A 253 -27.68 13.55 4.28
C MET A 253 -26.64 12.43 4.26
N ALA A 254 -25.59 12.58 3.44
CA ALA A 254 -24.48 11.63 3.39
C ALA A 254 -23.77 11.51 4.75
N ALA A 255 -23.55 12.64 5.45
CA ALA A 255 -22.95 12.64 6.78
C ALA A 255 -23.82 11.91 7.80
N LEU A 256 -25.14 12.16 7.80
CA LEU A 256 -26.08 11.48 8.68
C LEU A 256 -26.08 9.96 8.44
N GLU A 257 -26.14 9.54 7.17
CA GLU A 257 -26.15 8.14 6.79
C GLU A 257 -24.83 7.44 7.15
N LEU A 258 -23.69 8.08 6.88
CA LEU A 258 -22.37 7.53 7.21
C LEU A 258 -22.14 7.46 8.72
N ASN A 259 -22.58 8.44 9.52
CA ASN A 259 -22.55 8.33 10.98
C ASN A 259 -23.31 7.09 11.45
N ALA A 260 -24.55 6.88 10.99
CA ALA A 260 -25.34 5.72 11.37
C ALA A 260 -24.72 4.38 10.93
N ARG A 261 -24.07 4.34 9.75
CA ARG A 261 -23.32 3.17 9.26
C ARG A 261 -22.08 2.90 10.10
N PHE A 262 -21.33 3.94 10.44
CA PHE A 262 -20.12 3.83 11.26
C PHE A 262 -20.44 3.46 12.70
N ASP A 263 -21.50 3.98 13.31
CA ASP A 263 -21.93 3.56 14.65
C ASP A 263 -22.23 2.06 14.70
N ARG A 264 -22.78 1.48 13.62
CA ARG A 264 -23.02 0.03 13.55
C ARG A 264 -21.73 -0.78 13.41
N PHE A 265 -20.79 -0.32 12.58
CA PHE A 265 -19.56 -1.07 12.30
C PHE A 265 -18.53 -0.94 13.44
N PHE A 266 -18.38 0.26 14.00
CA PHE A 266 -17.39 0.58 15.02
C PHE A 266 -17.95 0.48 16.45
N GLY A 267 -19.26 0.29 16.60
CA GLY A 267 -19.93 0.18 17.88
C GLY A 267 -19.84 1.48 18.67
N GLY A 268 -19.41 1.39 19.93
CA GLY A 268 -19.30 2.54 20.83
C GLY A 268 -18.13 3.49 20.57
N ALA A 269 -17.33 3.27 19.52
CA ALA A 269 -16.30 4.23 19.14
C ALA A 269 -16.92 5.45 18.47
N SER A 270 -16.75 6.62 19.08
CA SER A 270 -17.25 7.90 18.56
C SER A 270 -16.49 8.31 17.31
N ILE A 271 -16.99 7.93 16.13
CA ILE A 271 -16.51 8.45 14.85
C ILE A 271 -17.40 9.61 14.46
N ARG A 272 -16.78 10.70 14.00
CA ARG A 272 -17.53 11.90 13.61
C ARG A 272 -17.48 12.07 12.11
N VAL A 273 -18.64 11.97 11.46
CA VAL A 273 -18.79 12.44 10.08
C VAL A 273 -19.30 13.87 10.11
N GLN A 274 -18.52 14.80 9.55
CA GLN A 274 -18.79 16.24 9.61
C GLN A 274 -18.73 16.86 8.23
N VAL A 275 -19.60 17.83 7.97
CA VAL A 275 -19.52 18.66 6.76
C VAL A 275 -18.50 19.77 7.00
N ASP A 276 -17.59 19.98 6.04
CA ASP A 276 -16.50 20.95 6.12
C ASP A 276 -16.38 21.73 4.81
N ASP A 277 -16.50 23.05 4.89
CA ASP A 277 -16.42 23.97 3.74
C ASP A 277 -14.99 24.13 3.19
N SER A 278 -13.97 23.78 3.97
CA SER A 278 -12.55 23.97 3.61
C SER A 278 -11.96 22.81 2.80
N LEU A 279 -12.74 21.75 2.56
CA LEU A 279 -12.29 20.60 1.81
C LEU A 279 -12.24 20.87 0.30
N LEU A 280 -11.13 20.48 -0.30
CA LEU A 280 -10.93 20.52 -1.76
C LEU A 280 -11.38 19.22 -2.47
N ALA A 281 -11.56 18.13 -1.72
CA ALA A 281 -12.04 16.86 -2.23
C ALA A 281 -13.43 16.60 -1.65
N ASP A 282 -14.27 15.82 -2.34
CA ASP A 282 -15.63 15.50 -1.90
C ASP A 282 -15.67 14.90 -0.48
N ALA A 283 -14.65 14.14 -0.07
CA ALA A 283 -14.47 13.70 1.30
C ALA A 283 -12.99 13.47 1.66
N ALA A 284 -12.70 13.38 2.96
CA ALA A 284 -11.39 12.98 3.49
C ALA A 284 -11.51 12.31 4.87
N ALA A 285 -10.81 11.17 5.08
CA ALA A 285 -10.70 10.54 6.39
C ALA A 285 -9.55 11.08 7.24
N GLY A 286 -9.79 11.15 8.54
CA GLY A 286 -8.82 11.37 9.60
C GLY A 286 -8.63 10.15 10.49
N SER A 287 -8.10 10.36 11.70
CA SER A 287 -7.91 9.28 12.70
C SER A 287 -9.23 8.70 13.23
N ASP A 288 -10.24 9.56 13.35
CA ASP A 288 -11.47 9.35 14.11
C ASP A 288 -12.65 10.10 13.46
N TYR A 289 -12.48 10.57 12.23
CA TYR A 289 -13.48 11.37 11.53
C TYR A 289 -13.45 11.13 10.03
N VAL A 290 -14.58 11.40 9.38
CA VAL A 290 -14.67 11.58 7.92
C VAL A 290 -15.26 12.96 7.69
N LYS A 291 -14.56 13.79 6.92
CA LYS A 291 -15.07 15.10 6.52
C LYS A 291 -15.67 14.98 5.13
N ILE A 292 -16.84 15.58 4.94
CA ILE A 292 -17.55 15.66 3.66
C ILE A 292 -17.55 17.12 3.23
N ARG A 293 -17.24 17.40 1.97
CA ARG A 293 -17.24 18.77 1.46
C ARG A 293 -18.65 19.32 1.40
N SER A 294 -18.83 20.51 1.94
CA SER A 294 -20.09 21.24 1.85
C SER A 294 -20.49 21.55 0.41
N GLY A 295 -21.78 21.46 0.12
CA GLY A 295 -22.33 21.64 -1.23
C GLY A 295 -22.01 20.50 -2.22
N ALA A 296 -21.25 19.48 -1.82
CA ALA A 296 -21.07 18.29 -2.64
C ALA A 296 -22.36 17.46 -2.67
N MET A 297 -22.66 16.91 -3.84
CA MET A 297 -23.77 16.00 -4.07
C MET A 297 -23.24 14.59 -4.29
N PHE A 298 -23.88 13.59 -3.68
CA PHE A 298 -23.46 12.20 -3.67
C PHE A 298 -24.54 11.31 -4.29
N SER A 299 -24.09 10.26 -4.97
CA SER A 299 -24.95 9.12 -5.30
C SER A 299 -24.93 8.10 -4.16
N LYS A 300 -25.85 7.14 -4.19
CA LYS A 300 -25.82 6.01 -3.25
C LYS A 300 -24.50 5.22 -3.34
N SER A 301 -24.00 5.01 -4.57
CA SER A 301 -22.72 4.37 -4.81
C SER A 301 -21.55 5.15 -4.21
N ASP A 302 -21.58 6.49 -4.24
CA ASP A 302 -20.54 7.30 -3.60
C ASP A 302 -20.54 7.09 -2.07
N VAL A 303 -21.72 7.06 -1.43
CA VAL A 303 -21.84 6.79 0.02
C VAL A 303 -21.35 5.38 0.36
N ASP A 304 -21.69 4.39 -0.45
CA ASP A 304 -21.22 3.00 -0.27
C ASP A 304 -19.69 2.92 -0.41
N ILE A 305 -19.08 3.62 -1.37
CA ILE A 305 -17.62 3.71 -1.52
C ILE A 305 -17.00 4.39 -0.31
N LEU A 306 -17.57 5.50 0.19
CA LEU A 306 -17.05 6.19 1.38
C LEU A 306 -17.06 5.29 2.62
N GLU A 307 -18.13 4.52 2.83
CA GLU A 307 -18.18 3.56 3.94
C GLU A 307 -17.06 2.52 3.84
N ALA A 308 -16.86 1.95 2.66
CA ALA A 308 -15.92 0.86 2.43
C ALA A 308 -14.45 1.34 2.38
N HIS A 309 -14.16 2.40 1.64
CA HIS A 309 -12.82 2.94 1.43
C HIS A 309 -12.33 3.73 2.64
N GLU A 310 -13.10 4.74 3.05
CA GLU A 310 -12.71 5.66 4.12
C GLU A 310 -12.98 5.04 5.50
N GLY A 311 -14.15 4.44 5.69
CA GLY A 311 -14.52 3.81 6.95
C GLY A 311 -13.74 2.52 7.23
N TRP A 312 -14.06 1.45 6.51
CA TRP A 312 -13.56 0.10 6.81
C TRP A 312 -12.05 -0.07 6.64
N VAL A 313 -11.38 0.81 5.90
CA VAL A 313 -9.91 0.79 5.76
C VAL A 313 -9.26 1.94 6.51
N HIS A 314 -9.44 3.19 6.08
CA HIS A 314 -8.63 4.29 6.62
C HIS A 314 -8.91 4.61 8.08
N VAL A 315 -10.19 4.69 8.47
CA VAL A 315 -10.60 4.93 9.86
C VAL A 315 -10.36 3.68 10.70
N ALA A 316 -10.75 2.50 10.24
CA ALA A 316 -10.58 1.25 10.99
C ALA A 316 -9.12 0.97 11.35
N THR A 317 -8.20 1.06 10.40
CA THR A 317 -6.76 0.89 10.67
C THR A 317 -6.21 1.97 11.61
N SER A 318 -6.71 3.21 11.54
CA SER A 318 -6.30 4.26 12.48
C SER A 318 -6.74 3.93 13.91
N LEU A 319 -7.98 3.49 14.09
CA LEU A 319 -8.52 3.08 15.39
C LEU A 319 -7.84 1.82 15.93
N ASN A 320 -7.63 0.80 15.08
CA ASN A 320 -6.92 -0.42 15.45
C ASN A 320 -5.49 -0.10 15.91
N GLY A 321 -4.79 0.80 15.22
CA GLY A 321 -3.45 1.26 15.60
C GLY A 321 -3.44 2.04 16.91
N GLN A 322 -4.47 2.85 17.18
CA GLN A 322 -4.61 3.56 18.46
C GLN A 322 -4.89 2.63 19.63
N ALA A 323 -5.62 1.55 19.39
CA ALA A 323 -5.99 0.55 20.38
C ALA A 323 -4.83 -0.43 20.73
N GLN A 324 -3.69 -0.33 20.04
CA GLN A 324 -2.53 -1.15 20.34
C GLN A 324 -1.94 -0.81 21.72
N PRO A 325 -1.56 -1.81 22.53
CA PRO A 325 -1.10 -1.56 23.90
C PRO A 325 0.29 -0.92 23.93
N VAL A 326 1.20 -1.37 23.06
CA VAL A 326 2.58 -0.86 22.96
C VAL A 326 2.83 -0.29 21.57
N ALA A 327 2.36 -0.98 20.52
CA ALA A 327 2.61 -0.62 19.12
C ALA A 327 1.79 0.57 18.58
N ARG A 328 1.64 1.63 19.36
CA ARG A 328 0.77 2.78 19.03
C ARG A 328 1.24 3.58 17.81
N TRP A 329 2.50 3.45 17.37
CA TRP A 329 2.99 4.09 16.15
C TRP A 329 2.17 3.68 14.92
N LEU A 330 1.51 2.52 14.96
CA LEU A 330 0.61 2.04 13.92
C LEU A 330 -0.67 2.89 13.76
N ALA A 331 -0.95 3.83 14.68
CA ALA A 331 -2.10 4.73 14.58
C ALA A 331 -2.00 5.74 13.41
N LYS A 332 -0.78 6.03 12.95
CA LYS A 332 -0.53 7.01 11.88
C LYS A 332 0.46 6.42 10.88
N GLY A 333 0.09 6.48 9.60
CA GLY A 333 0.84 5.83 8.54
C GLY A 333 1.94 6.72 8.02
N PRO A 334 3.22 6.31 8.08
CA PRO A 334 4.28 6.95 7.29
C PRO A 334 4.12 6.55 5.79
N PRO A 335 4.73 7.29 4.85
CA PRO A 335 4.66 7.02 3.42
C PRO A 335 4.77 5.56 2.97
N ARG A 336 5.65 4.71 3.52
CA ARG A 336 5.78 3.27 3.20
C ARG A 336 4.49 2.49 3.35
N THR A 337 3.59 2.91 4.24
CA THR A 337 2.31 2.23 4.45
C THR A 337 1.25 2.63 3.43
N THR A 338 1.48 3.69 2.65
CA THR A 338 0.51 4.27 1.72
C THR A 338 0.06 3.26 0.67
N ALA A 339 1.00 2.51 0.07
CA ALA A 339 0.65 1.50 -0.93
C ALA A 339 -0.27 0.41 -0.34
N VAL A 340 0.02 -0.09 0.87
CA VAL A 340 -0.83 -1.07 1.55
C VAL A 340 -2.22 -0.49 1.77
N GLN A 341 -2.31 0.71 2.34
CA GLN A 341 -3.57 1.34 2.73
C GLN A 341 -4.46 1.67 1.54
N GLU A 342 -3.93 2.39 0.54
CA GLU A 342 -4.69 2.76 -0.66
C GLU A 342 -5.06 1.52 -1.47
N GLY A 343 -4.16 0.53 -1.56
CA GLY A 343 -4.43 -0.74 -2.22
C GLY A 343 -5.52 -1.56 -1.55
N LEU A 344 -5.51 -1.63 -0.21
CA LEU A 344 -6.56 -2.31 0.56
C LEU A 344 -7.89 -1.62 0.34
N ALA A 345 -7.92 -0.30 0.38
CA ALA A 345 -9.15 0.46 0.20
C ALA A 345 -9.79 0.20 -1.17
N VAL A 346 -8.99 0.18 -2.24
CA VAL A 346 -9.51 -0.16 -3.59
C VAL A 346 -9.90 -1.64 -3.68
N LEU A 347 -9.12 -2.56 -3.09
CA LEU A 347 -9.47 -3.97 -3.08
C LEU A 347 -10.80 -4.23 -2.34
N VAL A 348 -11.03 -3.52 -1.24
CA VAL A 348 -12.29 -3.55 -0.49
C VAL A 348 -13.45 -3.05 -1.35
N GLU A 349 -13.28 -1.98 -2.13
CA GLU A 349 -14.29 -1.54 -3.11
C GLU A 349 -14.62 -2.65 -4.13
N ILE A 350 -13.63 -3.43 -4.58
CA ILE A 350 -13.79 -4.50 -5.57
C ILE A 350 -14.48 -5.73 -4.94
N LEU A 351 -14.00 -6.21 -3.79
CA LEU A 351 -14.52 -7.41 -3.12
C LEU A 351 -15.97 -7.24 -2.66
N THR A 352 -16.41 -5.99 -2.47
CA THR A 352 -17.76 -5.65 -2.03
C THR A 352 -18.66 -5.20 -3.19
N PHE A 353 -18.16 -5.25 -4.43
CA PHE A 353 -18.86 -4.82 -5.65
C PHE A 353 -19.39 -3.37 -5.59
N ARG A 354 -18.66 -2.49 -4.90
CA ARG A 354 -19.01 -1.07 -4.75
C ARG A 354 -18.32 -0.16 -5.76
N SER A 355 -17.23 -0.64 -6.38
CA SER A 355 -16.51 0.09 -7.42
C SER A 355 -17.25 0.06 -8.78
N THR A 356 -17.08 1.12 -9.58
CA THR A 356 -17.58 1.21 -10.95
C THR A 356 -16.43 1.22 -11.96
N PRO A 357 -16.65 0.88 -13.25
CA PRO A 357 -15.60 0.98 -14.27
C PRO A 357 -14.98 2.39 -14.36
N ARG A 358 -15.80 3.45 -14.29
CA ARG A 358 -15.33 4.85 -14.28
C ARG A 358 -14.47 5.15 -13.05
N ARG A 359 -14.86 4.63 -11.88
CA ARG A 359 -14.09 4.75 -10.62
C ARG A 359 -12.74 4.04 -10.71
N ALA A 360 -12.72 2.80 -11.21
CA ALA A 360 -11.48 2.04 -11.42
C ALA A 360 -10.57 2.71 -12.45
N LYS A 361 -11.13 3.21 -13.56
CA LYS A 361 -10.38 3.94 -14.60
C LYS A 361 -9.75 5.20 -14.02
N LYS A 362 -10.52 6.00 -13.27
CA LYS A 362 -10.00 7.20 -12.58
C LYS A 362 -8.82 6.90 -11.65
N LEU A 363 -8.85 5.80 -10.92
CA LEU A 363 -7.74 5.39 -10.07
C LEU A 363 -6.51 4.97 -10.88
N ASN A 364 -6.71 4.24 -11.97
CA ASN A 364 -5.64 3.84 -12.88
C ASN A 364 -5.01 5.04 -13.60
N ASP A 365 -5.84 5.96 -14.07
CA ASP A 365 -5.41 7.14 -14.82
C ASP A 365 -4.54 8.07 -13.96
N ARG A 366 -4.72 8.09 -12.64
CA ARG A 366 -3.81 8.83 -11.73
C ARG A 366 -2.37 8.32 -11.80
N ILE A 367 -2.19 7.02 -12.03
CA ILE A 367 -0.86 6.40 -12.13
C ILE A 367 -0.23 6.79 -13.47
N LEU A 368 -1.00 6.68 -14.55
CA LEU A 368 -0.57 7.10 -15.88
C LEU A 368 -0.27 8.61 -15.94
N ALA A 369 -0.98 9.43 -15.16
CA ALA A 369 -0.69 10.85 -15.06
C ALA A 369 0.66 11.14 -14.39
N VAL A 370 0.96 10.46 -13.26
CA VAL A 370 2.29 10.53 -12.63
C VAL A 370 3.36 10.04 -13.59
N ASP A 371 3.08 8.97 -14.32
CA ASP A 371 3.98 8.37 -15.29
C ASP A 371 4.36 9.33 -16.43
N LYS A 372 3.34 9.95 -17.04
CA LYS A 372 3.52 11.00 -18.06
C LYS A 372 4.31 12.18 -17.50
N ALA A 373 3.99 12.62 -16.29
CA ALA A 373 4.70 13.73 -15.67
C ALA A 373 6.17 13.40 -15.36
N GLU A 374 6.49 12.17 -14.95
CA GLU A 374 7.89 11.71 -14.81
C GLU A 374 8.62 11.63 -16.16
N ASP A 375 7.91 11.40 -17.26
CA ASP A 375 8.44 11.41 -18.63
C ASP A 375 8.57 12.83 -19.23
N GLY A 376 8.23 13.87 -18.47
CA GLY A 376 8.41 15.26 -18.87
C GLY A 376 7.14 15.98 -19.29
N ALA A 377 5.97 15.34 -19.24
CA ALA A 377 4.71 16.03 -19.48
C ALA A 377 4.49 17.12 -18.43
N SER A 378 4.12 18.32 -18.88
CA SER A 378 3.80 19.45 -18.03
C SER A 378 2.38 19.33 -17.43
N PHE A 379 2.03 20.27 -16.56
CA PHE A 379 0.67 20.39 -16.03
C PHE A 379 -0.37 20.48 -17.16
N LEU A 380 -0.08 21.25 -18.21
CA LEU A 380 -0.96 21.43 -19.36
C LEU A 380 -1.15 20.13 -20.13
N ASP A 381 -0.07 19.39 -20.36
CA ASP A 381 -0.12 18.12 -21.11
C ASP A 381 -0.96 17.08 -20.37
N VAL A 382 -0.81 16.99 -19.05
CA VAL A 382 -1.60 16.07 -18.22
C VAL A 382 -3.07 16.51 -18.13
N PHE A 383 -3.33 17.81 -18.04
CA PHE A 383 -4.68 18.37 -18.08
C PHE A 383 -5.40 18.03 -19.40
N GLU A 384 -4.75 18.28 -20.53
CA GLU A 384 -5.28 17.98 -21.86
C GLU A 384 -5.45 16.48 -22.11
N TRP A 385 -4.54 15.66 -21.55
CA TRP A 385 -4.71 14.22 -21.57
C TRP A 385 -5.98 13.80 -20.83
N TYR A 386 -6.23 14.27 -19.61
CA TYR A 386 -7.50 14.00 -18.92
C TYR A 386 -8.72 14.45 -19.72
N ARG A 387 -8.65 15.58 -20.44
CA ARG A 387 -9.75 16.02 -21.32
C ARG A 387 -9.98 15.03 -22.47
N THR A 388 -8.89 14.48 -23.04
CA THR A 388 -8.96 13.45 -24.09
C THR A 388 -9.53 12.14 -23.55
N GLU A 389 -9.30 11.82 -22.28
CA GLU A 389 -9.88 10.67 -21.58
C GLU A 389 -11.38 10.84 -21.23
N GLY A 390 -11.98 12.00 -21.55
CA GLY A 390 -13.41 12.26 -21.37
C GLY A 390 -13.81 12.72 -19.97
N TYR A 391 -12.87 13.27 -19.20
CA TYR A 391 -13.18 13.90 -17.91
C TYR A 391 -13.68 15.34 -18.09
N GLU A 392 -14.52 15.79 -17.16
CA GLU A 392 -14.99 17.19 -17.10
C GLU A 392 -13.82 18.12 -16.73
N GLU A 393 -13.84 19.37 -17.21
CA GLU A 393 -12.72 20.31 -17.04
C GLU A 393 -12.30 20.51 -15.58
N GLU A 394 -13.26 20.65 -14.67
CA GLU A 394 -12.99 20.75 -13.23
C GLU A 394 -12.22 19.50 -12.76
N GLU A 395 -12.68 18.30 -13.15
CA GLU A 395 -12.04 17.04 -12.78
C GLU A 395 -10.64 16.90 -13.39
N CYS A 396 -10.43 17.37 -14.62
CA CYS A 396 -9.12 17.44 -15.28
C CYS A 396 -8.14 18.30 -14.47
N PHE A 397 -8.55 19.50 -14.07
CA PHE A 397 -7.73 20.40 -13.26
C PHE A 397 -7.40 19.78 -11.90
N GLN A 398 -8.41 19.23 -11.22
CA GLN A 398 -8.22 18.61 -9.90
C GLN A 398 -7.27 17.41 -9.97
N ASN A 399 -7.39 16.54 -10.99
CA ASN A 399 -6.49 15.40 -11.15
C ASN A 399 -5.07 15.84 -11.54
N ALA A 400 -4.90 16.80 -12.46
CA ALA A 400 -3.58 17.35 -12.78
C ALA A 400 -2.92 18.00 -11.55
N ARG A 401 -3.67 18.79 -10.77
CA ARG A 401 -3.19 19.38 -9.51
C ARG A 401 -2.66 18.35 -8.53
N ARG A 402 -3.30 17.18 -8.41
CA ARG A 402 -2.83 16.10 -7.53
C ARG A 402 -1.43 15.61 -7.88
N VAL A 403 -1.11 15.57 -9.18
CA VAL A 403 0.18 15.13 -9.72
C VAL A 403 1.25 16.21 -9.54
N PHE A 404 0.89 17.48 -9.70
CA PHE A 404 1.88 18.58 -9.71
C PHE A 404 2.02 19.35 -8.40
N ARG A 405 1.10 19.19 -7.43
CA ARG A 405 1.24 19.85 -6.12
C ARG A 405 2.54 19.42 -5.42
N GLY A 406 3.30 20.37 -4.94
CA GLY A 406 4.65 20.19 -4.40
C GLY A 406 5.76 19.97 -5.44
N GLY A 407 5.43 19.54 -6.67
CA GLY A 407 6.39 19.25 -7.72
C GLY A 407 6.65 20.41 -8.69
N VAL A 408 7.31 20.10 -9.81
CA VAL A 408 7.62 21.04 -10.90
C VAL A 408 6.54 20.97 -11.98
N LEU A 409 5.86 22.09 -12.24
CA LEU A 409 4.72 22.17 -13.18
C LEU A 409 5.11 21.98 -14.65
N ALA A 410 6.38 22.20 -15.01
CA ALA A 410 6.87 21.99 -16.37
C ALA A 410 7.15 20.52 -16.72
N GLY A 411 6.96 19.59 -15.78
CA GLY A 411 7.22 18.16 -15.97
C GLY A 411 8.58 17.70 -15.46
N GLY A 412 8.78 16.38 -15.46
CA GLY A 412 10.00 15.67 -15.08
C GLY A 412 10.25 15.53 -13.57
N ALA A 413 9.44 16.18 -12.73
CA ALA A 413 9.56 16.11 -11.27
C ALA A 413 8.20 16.28 -10.55
N PRO A 414 7.25 15.35 -10.73
CA PRO A 414 5.92 15.41 -10.10
C PRO A 414 5.92 14.96 -8.63
N PHE A 415 4.73 15.01 -8.00
CA PHE A 415 4.44 14.32 -6.75
C PHE A 415 3.96 12.90 -7.03
N THR A 416 4.71 11.91 -6.52
CA THR A 416 4.53 10.51 -6.89
C THR A 416 3.60 9.72 -5.98
N LYS A 417 2.93 10.36 -5.00
CA LYS A 417 2.01 9.68 -4.06
C LYS A 417 0.98 8.81 -4.77
N ASP A 418 0.40 9.30 -5.86
CA ASP A 418 -0.66 8.59 -6.56
C ASP A 418 -0.15 7.37 -7.37
N ALA A 419 1.17 7.14 -7.47
CA ALA A 419 1.72 5.88 -8.02
C ALA A 419 1.44 4.66 -7.11
N CYS A 420 1.11 4.89 -5.83
CA CYS A 420 0.88 3.84 -4.85
C CYS A 420 -0.38 2.99 -5.10
N TYR A 421 -1.39 3.47 -5.86
CA TYR A 421 -2.69 2.78 -5.98
C TYR A 421 -2.59 1.38 -6.60
N CYS A 422 -2.11 1.25 -7.84
CA CYS A 422 -2.01 -0.07 -8.50
C CYS A 422 -0.96 -0.96 -7.83
N LYS A 423 0.19 -0.38 -7.43
CA LYS A 423 1.19 -1.08 -6.63
C LYS A 423 0.56 -1.71 -5.39
N GLY A 424 -0.26 -0.95 -4.67
CA GLY A 424 -1.00 -1.41 -3.51
C GLY A 424 -1.93 -2.59 -3.78
N ILE A 425 -2.76 -2.50 -4.84
CA ILE A 425 -3.70 -3.57 -5.20
C ILE A 425 -2.93 -4.87 -5.50
N VAL A 426 -1.91 -4.79 -6.35
CA VAL A 426 -1.12 -5.95 -6.77
C VAL A 426 -0.40 -6.58 -5.58
N LEU A 427 0.25 -5.76 -4.74
CA LEU A 427 1.00 -6.27 -3.59
C LEU A 427 0.09 -6.84 -2.49
N ASN A 428 -1.06 -6.23 -2.23
CA ASN A 428 -2.03 -6.80 -1.28
C ASN A 428 -2.58 -8.14 -1.78
N TYR A 429 -2.97 -8.23 -3.06
CA TYR A 429 -3.38 -9.49 -3.67
C TYR A 429 -2.29 -10.56 -3.56
N ALA A 430 -1.07 -10.22 -3.95
CA ALA A 430 0.08 -11.12 -3.87
C ALA A 430 0.37 -11.58 -2.44
N PHE A 431 0.30 -10.67 -1.46
CA PHE A 431 0.49 -10.98 -0.05
C PHE A 431 -0.58 -11.96 0.45
N MET A 432 -1.87 -11.70 0.22
CA MET A 432 -2.93 -12.62 0.69
C MET A 432 -2.83 -13.98 0.02
N ARG A 433 -2.55 -14.00 -1.29
CA ARG A 433 -2.34 -15.24 -2.03
C ARG A 433 -1.17 -16.04 -1.46
N ALA A 434 -0.03 -15.41 -1.24
CA ALA A 434 1.14 -16.05 -0.63
C ALA A 434 0.83 -16.54 0.79
N ALA A 435 0.14 -15.73 1.60
CA ALA A 435 -0.26 -16.11 2.95
C ALA A 435 -1.14 -17.38 2.95
N ILE A 436 -2.12 -17.49 2.04
CA ILE A 436 -2.95 -18.70 1.93
C ILE A 436 -2.12 -19.89 1.42
N GLN A 437 -1.30 -19.71 0.38
CA GLN A 437 -0.49 -20.79 -0.21
C GLN A 437 0.54 -21.37 0.76
N HIS A 438 1.02 -20.57 1.71
CA HIS A 438 1.99 -20.99 2.71
C HIS A 438 1.37 -21.38 4.06
N ASP A 439 0.05 -21.59 4.13
CA ASP A 439 -0.67 -21.93 5.37
C ASP A 439 -0.47 -20.89 6.49
N ARG A 440 -0.45 -19.61 6.08
CA ARG A 440 -0.28 -18.43 6.93
C ARG A 440 -1.45 -17.45 6.79
N ALA A 441 -2.65 -17.93 6.51
CA ALA A 441 -3.83 -17.08 6.29
C ALA A 441 -4.15 -16.16 7.48
N MET A 442 -3.76 -16.54 8.71
CA MET A 442 -3.90 -15.70 9.91
C MET A 442 -3.14 -14.37 9.85
N LEU A 443 -2.18 -14.21 8.92
CA LEU A 443 -1.48 -12.95 8.69
C LEU A 443 -2.33 -11.92 7.93
N ILE A 444 -3.38 -12.33 7.23
CA ILE A 444 -4.19 -11.43 6.39
C ILE A 444 -4.93 -10.38 7.24
N PRO A 445 -5.63 -10.74 8.33
CA PRO A 445 -6.23 -9.75 9.23
C PRO A 445 -5.22 -8.72 9.76
N PHE A 446 -3.95 -9.09 9.91
CA PHE A 446 -2.91 -8.17 10.39
C PHE A 446 -2.59 -7.03 9.44
N LEU A 447 -3.07 -7.06 8.19
CA LEU A 447 -3.08 -5.87 7.33
C LEU A 447 -3.94 -4.73 7.89
N PHE A 448 -4.86 -5.04 8.81
CA PHE A 448 -5.76 -4.09 9.46
C PHE A 448 -5.33 -3.71 10.89
N VAL A 449 -4.28 -4.32 11.45
CA VAL A 449 -3.83 -4.07 12.85
C VAL A 449 -3.44 -2.61 13.12
N GLY A 450 -3.09 -1.90 12.05
CA GLY A 450 -2.99 -0.46 11.97
C GLY A 450 -2.46 -0.04 10.61
N LYS A 451 -1.71 1.05 10.56
CA LYS A 451 -1.01 1.49 9.36
C LYS A 451 0.30 0.71 9.23
N VAL A 452 0.30 -0.32 8.39
CA VAL A 452 1.43 -1.28 8.24
C VAL A 452 1.99 -1.30 6.83
N ALA A 453 3.25 -1.72 6.70
CA ALA A 453 3.82 -2.21 5.45
C ALA A 453 3.77 -3.75 5.42
N HIS A 454 3.80 -4.38 4.24
CA HIS A 454 3.68 -5.84 4.11
C HIS A 454 4.78 -6.59 4.89
N GLU A 455 6.01 -6.08 4.86
CA GLU A 455 7.18 -6.65 5.54
C GLU A 455 7.09 -6.60 7.07
N ASP A 456 6.26 -5.71 7.63
CA ASP A 456 6.07 -5.58 9.07
C ASP A 456 5.11 -6.63 9.61
N VAL A 457 4.15 -7.07 8.80
CA VAL A 457 3.03 -7.92 9.25
C VAL A 457 3.50 -9.20 9.96
N PRO A 458 4.45 -9.99 9.42
CA PRO A 458 4.93 -11.18 10.12
C PRO A 458 5.62 -10.87 11.45
N ILE A 459 6.27 -9.71 11.55
CA ILE A 459 6.95 -9.26 12.77
C ILE A 459 5.90 -8.90 13.82
N LEU A 460 4.91 -8.09 13.44
CA LEU A 460 3.83 -7.64 14.32
C LEU A 460 3.01 -8.83 14.84
N HIS A 461 2.70 -9.80 13.97
CA HIS A 461 2.00 -11.03 14.37
C HIS A 461 2.79 -11.87 15.38
N ALA A 462 4.12 -11.96 15.24
CA ALA A 462 4.97 -12.70 16.19
C ALA A 462 4.93 -12.12 17.62
N HIS A 463 4.58 -10.84 17.74
CA HIS A 463 4.49 -10.11 19.01
C HIS A 463 3.04 -9.99 19.54
N MET A 464 2.19 -10.96 19.18
CA MET A 464 0.88 -11.13 19.83
C MET A 464 1.00 -11.80 21.20
N THR A 465 1.80 -12.87 21.29
CA THR A 465 1.90 -13.71 22.50
C THR A 465 2.52 -12.96 23.67
N ASP A 466 3.45 -12.05 23.40
CA ASP A 466 4.03 -11.18 24.41
C ASP A 466 3.16 -9.94 24.68
N GLY A 467 2.06 -9.74 23.96
CA GLY A 467 1.09 -8.67 24.20
C GLY A 467 1.55 -7.26 23.80
N ILE A 468 2.59 -7.13 22.95
CA ILE A 468 2.98 -5.84 22.35
C ILE A 468 1.95 -5.41 21.29
N VAL A 469 1.45 -6.38 20.53
CA VAL A 469 0.43 -6.22 19.50
C VAL A 469 -0.81 -7.01 19.88
N ARG A 470 -1.99 -6.47 19.59
CA ARG A 470 -3.28 -7.16 19.72
C ARG A 470 -3.91 -7.34 18.34
N PRO A 471 -4.74 -8.38 18.13
CA PRO A 471 -5.52 -8.50 16.90
C PRO A 471 -6.35 -7.23 16.63
N PRO A 472 -6.59 -6.88 15.35
CA PRO A 472 -7.44 -5.74 15.01
C PRO A 472 -8.89 -5.98 15.46
N PRO A 473 -9.48 -5.10 16.29
CA PRO A 473 -10.90 -5.21 16.66
C PRO A 473 -11.84 -4.87 15.50
N TYR A 474 -11.44 -3.99 14.59
CA TYR A 474 -12.27 -3.58 13.45
C TYR A 474 -11.74 -4.22 12.17
N LEU A 475 -12.46 -5.20 11.65
CA LEU A 475 -12.18 -5.88 10.39
C LEU A 475 -13.36 -5.72 9.43
N PRO A 476 -13.13 -5.40 8.15
CA PRO A 476 -14.20 -5.46 7.16
C PRO A 476 -14.77 -6.88 7.08
N PRO A 477 -16.08 -7.08 6.81
CA PRO A 477 -16.73 -8.39 6.93
C PRO A 477 -16.07 -9.52 6.12
N MET A 478 -15.60 -9.23 4.90
CA MET A 478 -14.90 -10.20 4.04
C MET A 478 -13.48 -10.58 4.53
N PHE A 479 -12.95 -9.84 5.51
CA PHE A 479 -11.69 -10.14 6.18
C PHE A 479 -11.87 -10.75 7.58
N ASP A 480 -13.11 -10.84 8.07
CA ASP A 480 -13.46 -11.50 9.33
C ASP A 480 -13.63 -13.02 9.12
N ASP A 481 -14.31 -13.43 8.04
CA ASP A 481 -14.36 -14.83 7.59
C ASP A 481 -13.40 -15.10 6.42
N MET A 482 -12.31 -15.81 6.71
CA MET A 482 -11.30 -16.17 5.72
C MET A 482 -11.76 -17.20 4.69
N ASN A 483 -12.84 -17.95 4.94
CA ASN A 483 -13.30 -18.98 4.00
C ASN A 483 -13.72 -18.36 2.66
N GLY A 484 -14.52 -17.29 2.71
CA GLY A 484 -14.97 -16.58 1.50
C GLY A 484 -13.80 -16.00 0.71
N LEU A 485 -12.86 -15.36 1.40
CA LEU A 485 -11.67 -14.77 0.78
C LEU A 485 -10.75 -15.86 0.15
N ALA A 486 -10.55 -16.97 0.85
CA ALA A 486 -9.72 -18.07 0.36
C ALA A 486 -10.28 -18.70 -0.91
N ILE A 487 -11.59 -18.96 -0.95
CA ILE A 487 -12.28 -19.46 -2.14
C ILE A 487 -12.18 -18.44 -3.29
N TRP A 488 -12.40 -17.16 -3.01
CA TRP A 488 -12.27 -16.11 -4.02
C TRP A 488 -10.87 -16.06 -4.64
N ILE A 489 -9.81 -16.10 -3.82
CA ILE A 489 -8.41 -16.12 -4.30
C ILE A 489 -8.10 -17.38 -5.11
N CYS A 490 -8.62 -18.53 -4.68
CA CYS A 490 -8.45 -19.80 -5.38
C CYS A 490 -9.09 -19.76 -6.78
N TYR A 491 -10.36 -19.36 -6.87
CA TYR A 491 -11.08 -19.26 -8.14
C TYR A 491 -10.51 -18.15 -9.04
N SER A 492 -10.09 -17.01 -8.46
CA SER A 492 -9.38 -15.96 -9.19
C SER A 492 -8.13 -16.53 -9.88
N SER A 493 -7.30 -17.28 -9.14
CA SER A 493 -6.10 -17.92 -9.70
C SER A 493 -6.43 -18.98 -10.75
N PHE A 494 -7.51 -19.74 -10.55
CA PHE A 494 -7.99 -20.75 -11.49
C PHE A 494 -8.43 -20.11 -12.83
N PHE A 495 -9.26 -19.06 -12.78
CA PHE A 495 -9.71 -18.36 -13.98
C PHE A 495 -8.56 -17.68 -14.73
N SER A 496 -7.58 -17.10 -14.02
CA SER A 496 -6.39 -16.54 -14.68
C SER A 496 -5.55 -17.59 -15.44
N ARG A 497 -5.59 -18.87 -15.03
CA ARG A 497 -4.91 -19.97 -15.72
C ARG A 497 -5.73 -20.55 -16.86
N LEU A 498 -7.06 -20.57 -16.70
CA LEU A 498 -7.98 -21.06 -17.72
C LEU A 498 -8.20 -20.11 -18.89
N GLY A 499 -7.75 -18.84 -18.77
CA GLY A 499 -7.97 -17.74 -19.71
C GLY A 499 -7.34 -17.92 -21.09
N GLY A 500 -7.65 -19.03 -21.77
CA GLY A 500 -7.44 -19.22 -23.19
C GLY A 500 -8.47 -18.39 -23.97
N THR A 501 -7.97 -17.60 -24.91
CA THR A 501 -8.76 -16.74 -25.80
C THR A 501 -9.87 -17.50 -26.51
N ALA A 502 -9.69 -18.81 -26.76
CA ALA A 502 -10.66 -19.66 -27.46
C ALA A 502 -12.08 -19.70 -26.83
N ILE A 503 -12.21 -19.71 -25.49
CA ILE A 503 -13.53 -19.73 -24.84
C ILE A 503 -14.21 -18.37 -24.99
N ALA A 504 -13.47 -17.29 -24.75
CA ALA A 504 -13.98 -15.93 -24.90
C ALA A 504 -14.34 -15.62 -26.36
N GLU A 505 -13.51 -16.04 -27.32
CA GLU A 505 -13.76 -15.92 -28.76
C GLU A 505 -14.98 -16.71 -29.20
N HIS A 506 -15.20 -17.92 -28.66
CA HIS A 506 -16.41 -18.70 -28.95
C HIS A 506 -17.68 -17.94 -28.57
N TYR A 507 -17.74 -17.41 -27.35
CA TYR A 507 -18.87 -16.60 -26.90
C TYR A 507 -18.92 -15.23 -27.59
N GLY A 508 -17.78 -14.63 -27.95
CA GLY A 508 -17.71 -13.40 -28.73
C GLY A 508 -18.41 -13.55 -30.08
N ARG A 509 -18.07 -14.62 -30.84
CA ARG A 509 -18.76 -14.94 -32.10
C ARG A 509 -20.26 -15.19 -31.91
N MET A 510 -20.67 -15.76 -30.78
CA MET A 510 -22.09 -15.98 -30.47
C MET A 510 -22.83 -14.66 -30.23
N LEU A 511 -22.19 -13.68 -29.58
CA LEU A 511 -22.79 -12.39 -29.21
C LEU A 511 -22.78 -11.36 -30.36
N GLU A 512 -22.07 -11.63 -31.46
CA GLU A 512 -22.06 -10.82 -32.68
C GLU A 512 -23.33 -11.01 -33.55
N HIS A 513 -24.14 -12.04 -33.24
CA HIS A 513 -25.45 -12.33 -33.84
C HIS A 513 -26.59 -11.85 -32.93
#